data_AF-A0A1V5QHH5-F1
#
_entry.id   AF-A0A1V5QHH5-F1
#
_cell.length_a   1.000
_cell.length_b   1.000
_cell.length_c   1.000
_cell.angle_alpha   90.00
_cell.angle_beta   90.00
_cell.angle_gamma   90.00
#
_symmetry.space_group_name_H-M   'P 1'
#
loop_
_entity.id
_entity.type
_entity.pdbx_description
1 polymer ?
#
loop_
_entity_poly.entity_id
_entity_poly.type
_entity_poly.pdbx_seq_one_letter_code
_entity_poly.pdbx_strand_id
1 'polypeptide(L)'
;MKKMLMVLAAGLVLAAQSVYAGSACGSPCKADKSEKAEVKAQTTCPVMGGKVSKSTYVDHDGKRVYLCCSGCVAKFKEDADKYVREMEDKGIELEKVPAAE
;
A
#
# COMPACT_ATOMS: atom_id res chain seq x y z
N MET A 1 -39.21 -36.98 16.15
CA MET A 1 -39.00 -37.18 17.60
C MET A 1 -37.87 -36.26 18.04
N LYS A 2 -38.17 -35.36 18.99
CA LYS A 2 -37.28 -34.93 20.09
C LYS A 2 -35.82 -34.61 19.69
N LYS A 3 -35.36 -33.36 19.64
CA LYS A 3 -35.53 -32.35 20.68
C LYS A 3 -35.38 -30.94 20.09
N MET A 4 -36.52 -30.26 20.00
CA MET A 4 -36.61 -28.87 20.39
C MET A 4 -36.40 -28.80 21.91
N LEU A 5 -35.50 -27.94 22.38
CA LEU A 5 -35.53 -27.30 23.70
C LEU A 5 -34.57 -26.09 23.59
N MET A 6 -35.03 -24.90 23.22
CA MET A 6 -35.66 -23.91 24.11
C MET A 6 -35.00 -23.79 25.49
N VAL A 7 -34.11 -22.81 25.61
CA VAL A 7 -33.83 -21.99 26.80
C VAL A 7 -33.53 -20.59 26.24
N LEU A 8 -34.48 -19.65 26.09
CA LEU A 8 -35.14 -18.84 27.11
C LEU A 8 -34.19 -18.31 28.21
N ALA A 9 -33.51 -17.21 27.90
CA ALA A 9 -33.22 -16.13 28.84
C ALA A 9 -33.43 -14.83 28.04
N ALA A 10 -34.57 -14.17 28.19
CA ALA A 10 -34.71 -13.00 29.06
C ALA A 10 -33.62 -11.97 28.72
N GLY A 11 -33.91 -11.00 27.85
CA GLY A 11 -34.77 -9.89 28.23
C GLY A 11 -33.96 -8.88 29.02
N LEU A 12 -33.16 -8.07 28.33
CA LEU A 12 -32.66 -6.81 28.86
C LEU A 12 -32.78 -5.75 27.76
N VAL A 13 -34.01 -5.23 27.65
CA VAL A 13 -34.28 -3.92 27.06
C VAL A 13 -33.53 -2.91 27.91
N LEU A 14 -32.37 -2.44 27.45
CA LEU A 14 -31.91 -1.09 27.80
C LEU A 14 -32.36 -0.16 26.68
N ALA A 15 -33.40 0.59 27.03
CA ALA A 15 -33.82 1.76 26.31
C ALA A 15 -32.68 2.78 26.17
N ALA A 16 -32.71 3.46 25.02
CA ALA A 16 -32.48 4.88 24.86
C ALA A 16 -31.23 5.48 25.54
N GLN A 17 -30.24 5.79 24.71
CA GLN A 17 -29.45 7.03 24.65
C GLN A 17 -28.35 6.75 23.62
N SER A 18 -28.35 7.30 22.41
CA SER A 18 -28.27 8.73 22.18
C SER A 18 -28.41 8.99 20.69
N VAL A 19 -29.30 9.91 20.36
CA VAL A 19 -29.26 10.68 19.13
C VAL A 19 -27.88 11.34 19.00
N TYR A 20 -27.12 10.94 17.98
CA TYR A 20 -26.20 11.86 17.31
C TYR A 20 -26.49 11.74 15.81
N ALA A 21 -27.46 12.55 15.37
CA ALA A 21 -27.53 12.94 13.97
C ALA A 21 -26.33 13.87 13.72
N GLY A 22 -25.49 13.52 12.74
CA GLY A 22 -24.35 14.35 12.35
C GLY A 22 -23.54 13.73 11.22
N SER A 23 -23.93 14.09 9.99
CA SER A 23 -23.09 14.44 8.84
C SER A 23 -21.81 13.64 8.51
N ALA A 24 -21.78 13.19 7.25
CA ALA A 24 -20.69 13.39 6.28
C ALA A 24 -19.23 13.23 6.76
N CYS A 25 -18.57 12.23 6.17
CA CYS A 25 -17.11 12.12 5.97
C CYS A 25 -16.24 12.22 7.24
N GLY A 26 -15.73 11.08 7.74
CA GLY A 26 -14.71 11.13 8.80
C GLY A 26 -14.26 9.81 9.40
N SER A 27 -13.24 9.21 8.77
CA SER A 27 -12.18 8.36 9.38
C SER A 27 -12.42 6.88 9.73
N PRO A 28 -11.37 6.03 9.65
CA PRO A 28 -10.16 6.11 8.84
C PRO A 28 -10.17 5.02 7.75
N CYS A 29 -9.76 5.37 6.55
CA CYS A 29 -9.21 4.41 5.61
C CYS A 29 -8.04 3.75 6.35
N LYS A 30 -8.27 2.53 6.84
CA LYS A 30 -7.22 1.73 7.48
C LYS A 30 -6.19 1.50 6.40
N ALA A 31 -5.08 2.22 6.55
CA ALA A 31 -3.82 1.97 5.90
C ALA A 31 -3.53 0.47 5.98
N ASP A 32 -3.55 -0.16 4.81
CA ASP A 32 -3.16 -1.53 4.64
C ASP A 32 -1.71 -1.65 5.15
N LYS A 33 -1.57 -2.40 6.23
CA LYS A 33 -0.28 -2.83 6.78
C LYS A 33 0.35 -3.71 5.71
N SER A 34 1.28 -3.13 4.97
CA SER A 34 2.20 -3.86 4.12
C SER A 34 3.01 -4.80 5.03
N GLU A 35 2.59 -6.06 5.01
CA GLU A 35 3.27 -7.21 5.58
C GLU A 35 4.72 -7.20 5.08
N LYS A 36 5.68 -7.09 6.01
CA LYS A 36 7.11 -7.10 5.71
C LYS A 36 7.51 -8.49 5.19
N ALA A 37 7.41 -8.71 3.88
CA ALA A 37 8.25 -9.68 3.20
C ALA A 37 9.71 -9.23 3.31
N GLU A 38 10.66 -10.15 3.30
CA GLU A 38 12.08 -9.82 3.39
C GLU A 38 12.54 -9.06 2.14
N VAL A 39 12.52 -7.73 2.23
CA VAL A 39 12.70 -6.81 1.09
C VAL A 39 14.15 -6.67 0.67
N LYS A 40 14.46 -6.99 -0.59
CA LYS A 40 15.68 -6.49 -1.23
C LYS A 40 15.46 -5.07 -1.73
N ALA A 41 16.20 -4.13 -1.15
CA ALA A 41 16.23 -2.76 -1.62
C ALA A 41 16.77 -2.67 -3.05
N GLN A 42 16.21 -1.75 -3.84
CA GLN A 42 16.70 -1.46 -5.17
C GLN A 42 18.12 -0.86 -5.10
N THR A 43 19.10 -1.57 -5.66
CA THR A 43 20.50 -1.13 -5.75
C THR A 43 20.95 -0.85 -7.19
N THR A 44 20.18 -1.34 -8.16
CA THR A 44 20.51 -1.32 -9.59
C THR A 44 19.44 -0.55 -10.38
N CYS A 45 19.89 0.25 -11.35
CA CYS A 45 19.04 1.03 -12.24
C CYS A 45 18.36 0.07 -13.24
N PRO A 46 17.02 0.08 -13.35
CA PRO A 46 16.30 -0.84 -14.22
C PRO A 46 16.50 -0.53 -15.71
N VAL A 47 16.91 0.70 -16.06
CA VAL A 47 17.08 1.12 -17.46
C VAL A 47 18.39 0.62 -18.06
N MET A 48 19.50 0.73 -17.32
CA MET A 48 20.86 0.46 -17.84
C MET A 48 21.72 -0.43 -16.95
N GLY A 49 21.22 -0.88 -15.79
CA GLY A 49 21.98 -1.73 -14.87
C GLY A 49 23.05 -1.01 -14.04
N GLY A 50 23.13 0.32 -14.11
CA GLY A 50 24.05 1.12 -13.30
C GLY A 50 23.69 1.17 -11.81
N LYS A 51 24.59 1.63 -10.96
CA LYS A 51 24.30 1.85 -9.52
C LYS A 51 23.31 3.00 -9.35
N VAL A 52 22.25 2.79 -8.56
CA VAL A 52 21.24 3.84 -8.32
C VAL A 52 21.77 4.96 -7.43
N SER A 53 21.20 6.16 -7.62
CA SER A 53 21.41 7.33 -6.76
C SER A 53 20.13 7.69 -6.04
N LYS A 54 20.20 7.91 -4.72
CA LYS A 54 19.04 8.34 -3.92
C LYS A 54 18.55 9.75 -4.27
N SER A 55 19.40 10.55 -4.95
CA SER A 55 19.05 11.89 -5.41
C SER A 55 18.30 11.90 -6.74
N THR A 56 18.21 10.78 -7.45
CA THR A 56 17.52 10.67 -8.73
C THR A 56 16.50 9.56 -8.64
N TYR A 57 15.23 9.94 -8.54
CA TYR A 57 14.12 9.00 -8.40
C TYR A 57 12.92 9.45 -9.23
N VAL A 58 12.04 8.49 -9.52
CA VAL A 58 10.75 8.70 -10.17
C VAL A 58 9.70 7.99 -9.35
N ASP A 59 8.62 8.69 -9.08
CA ASP A 59 7.47 8.15 -8.37
C ASP A 59 6.44 7.67 -9.41
N HIS A 60 6.06 6.39 -9.34
CA HIS A 60 5.14 5.73 -10.26
C HIS A 60 4.25 4.75 -9.48
N ASP A 61 2.93 4.84 -9.62
CA ASP A 61 1.95 3.99 -8.91
C ASP A 61 2.15 3.90 -7.37
N GLY A 62 2.54 5.02 -6.74
CA GLY A 62 2.81 5.06 -5.30
C GLY A 62 4.10 4.34 -4.87
N LYS A 63 4.95 3.97 -5.84
CA LYS A 63 6.28 3.40 -5.65
C LYS A 63 7.35 4.36 -6.15
N ARG A 64 8.42 4.51 -5.39
CA ARG A 64 9.60 5.31 -5.72
C ARG A 64 10.66 4.40 -6.32
N VAL A 65 11.02 4.68 -7.57
CA VAL A 65 12.07 3.99 -8.30
C VAL A 65 13.30 4.89 -8.38
N TYR A 66 14.43 4.37 -7.94
CA TYR A 66 15.71 5.07 -8.00
C TYR A 66 16.41 4.82 -9.34
N LEU A 67 17.08 5.84 -9.88
CA LEU A 67 17.77 5.77 -11.16
C LEU A 67 19.24 6.16 -10.99
N CYS A 68 20.09 5.74 -11.93
CA CYS A 68 21.52 6.06 -11.88
C CYS A 68 21.83 7.49 -12.36
N CYS A 69 20.98 8.08 -13.22
CA CYS A 69 21.17 9.42 -13.76
C CYS A 69 19.86 10.02 -14.28
N SER A 70 19.83 11.34 -14.49
CA SER A 70 18.68 12.08 -15.01
C SER A 70 18.26 11.62 -16.42
N GLY A 71 19.20 11.17 -17.25
CA GLY A 71 18.91 10.63 -18.58
C GLY A 71 18.06 9.35 -18.56
N CYS A 72 18.09 8.59 -17.47
CA CYS A 72 17.25 7.41 -17.30
C CYS A 72 15.79 7.76 -16.99
N VAL A 73 15.48 8.99 -16.56
CA VAL A 73 14.12 9.39 -16.15
C VAL A 73 13.16 9.31 -17.34
N ALA A 74 13.55 9.86 -18.49
CA ALA A 74 12.70 9.83 -19.69
C ALA A 74 12.45 8.38 -20.14
N LYS A 75 13.52 7.58 -20.26
CA LYS A 75 13.41 6.17 -20.67
C LYS A 75 12.61 5.32 -19.68
N PHE A 76 12.73 5.60 -18.38
CA PHE A 76 11.93 4.92 -17.38
C PHE A 76 10.45 5.27 -17.54
N LYS A 77 10.10 6.53 -17.79
CA LYS A 77 8.69 6.97 -17.94
C LYS A 77 7.99 6.38 -19.16
N GLU A 78 8.73 6.12 -20.25
CA GLU A 78 8.18 5.49 -21.45
C GLU A 78 7.69 4.05 -21.18
N ASP A 79 8.42 3.30 -20.35
CA ASP A 79 8.15 1.89 -20.06
C ASP A 79 8.08 1.60 -18.55
N ALA A 80 7.52 2.52 -17.75
CA ALA A 80 7.58 2.48 -16.29
C ALA A 80 7.00 1.18 -15.72
N ASP A 81 5.82 0.79 -16.19
CA ASP A 81 5.15 -0.46 -15.87
C ASP A 81 6.02 -1.70 -16.10
N LYS A 82 6.79 -1.72 -17.19
CA LYS A 82 7.65 -2.86 -17.53
C LYS A 82 8.77 -2.98 -16.50
N TYR A 83 9.46 -1.88 -16.22
CA TYR A 83 10.57 -1.87 -15.28
C TYR A 83 10.12 -2.19 -13.85
N VAL A 84 8.96 -1.68 -13.43
CA VAL A 84 8.38 -1.98 -12.11
C VAL A 84 8.09 -3.48 -12.01
N ARG A 85 7.39 -4.07 -12.98
CA ARG A 85 7.11 -5.51 -12.98
C ARG A 85 8.37 -6.36 -12.95
N GLU A 86 9.37 -6.03 -13.77
CA GLU A 86 10.64 -6.78 -13.76
C GLU A 86 11.37 -6.71 -12.41
N MET A 87 11.24 -5.61 -11.68
CA MET A 87 11.81 -5.47 -10.34
C MET A 87 11.02 -6.28 -9.31
N GLU A 88 9.69 -6.26 -9.39
CA GLU A 88 8.82 -7.08 -8.54
C GLU A 88 9.04 -8.58 -8.75
N ASP A 89 9.18 -9.02 -10.00
CA ASP A 89 9.50 -10.41 -10.36
C ASP A 89 10.86 -10.85 -9.81
N LYS A 90 11.80 -9.91 -9.67
CA LYS A 90 13.12 -10.13 -9.04
C LYS A 90 13.07 -10.05 -7.50
N GLY A 91 11.90 -9.81 -6.92
CA GLY A 91 11.71 -9.62 -5.47
C GLY A 91 12.35 -8.33 -4.96
N ILE A 92 12.53 -7.33 -5.83
CA ILE A 92 12.99 -5.99 -5.44
C ILE A 92 11.76 -5.19 -5.04
N GLU A 93 11.62 -4.89 -3.76
CA GLU A 93 10.56 -3.98 -3.32
C GLU A 93 11.03 -2.54 -3.54
N LEU A 94 10.15 -1.78 -4.17
CA LEU A 94 10.33 -0.35 -4.37
C LEU A 94 9.85 0.40 -3.14
N GLU A 95 10.60 1.43 -2.76
CA GLU A 95 10.23 2.25 -1.61
C GLU A 95 8.87 2.88 -1.85
N LYS A 96 7.95 2.78 -0.88
CA LYS A 96 6.66 3.46 -1.00
C LYS A 96 6.90 4.96 -1.05
N VAL A 97 6.28 5.65 -2.00
CA VAL A 97 6.41 7.11 -2.12
C VAL A 97 6.04 7.70 -0.76
N PRO A 98 6.96 8.41 -0.07
CA PRO A 98 6.62 9.04 1.19
C PRO A 98 5.46 9.98 0.90
N ALA A 99 4.35 9.81 1.62
CA ALA A 99 3.28 10.79 1.60
C ALA A 99 3.94 12.12 1.95
N ALA A 100 3.94 13.06 1.00
CA ALA A 100 4.46 14.39 1.25
C ALA A 100 3.74 14.92 2.50
N GLU A 101 4.48 15.07 3.59
CA GLU A 101 4.00 15.75 4.80
C GLU A 101 3.64 17.20 4.49
#